data_AF-A0A7V5KWF8-F1
#
_entry.id   AF-A0A7V5KWF8-F1
#
_cell.length_a   1.000
_cell.length_b   1.000
_cell.length_c   1.000
_cell.angle_alpha   90.00
_cell.angle_beta   90.00
_cell.angle_gamma   90.00
#
_symmetry.space_group_name_H-M   'P 1'
#
loop_
_entity.id
_entity.type
_entity.pdbx_description
1 polymer ?
#
loop_
_entity_poly.entity_id
_entity_poly.type
_entity_poly.pdbx_seq_one_letter_code
_entity_poly.pdbx_strand_id
1 'polypeptide(L)' 'MAKNITLSANDFLIKRAREKARQENTSLNQLFRDWVKKYVNRDNIDTEYDTLMQSLADVKAGRKFSRDEMNAR' A
#
# COMPACT_ATOMS: atom_id res chain seq x y z
N MET A 1 3.59 1.00 -22.20
CA MET A 1 4.09 2.34 -22.59
C MET A 1 3.63 3.35 -21.56
N ALA A 2 4.49 4.29 -21.12
CA ALA A 2 4.08 5.34 -20.19
C ALA A 2 3.36 6.48 -20.93
N LYS A 3 2.26 6.99 -20.36
CA LYS A 3 1.56 8.19 -20.82
C LYS A 3 1.73 9.30 -19.78
N ASN A 4 1.82 10.55 -20.24
CA ASN A 4 1.94 11.71 -19.35
C ASN A 4 0.56 12.10 -18.82
N ILE A 5 0.50 12.42 -17.52
CA ILE A 5 -0.71 12.89 -16.85
C ILE A 5 -0.38 14.26 -16.25
N THR A 6 -1.20 15.27 -16.56
CA THR A 6 -1.07 16.63 -16.02
C THR A 6 -2.10 16.81 -14.92
N LEU A 7 -1.65 17.22 -13.73
CA LEU A 7 -2.50 17.46 -12.56
C LEU A 7 -2.21 18.86 -12.01
N SER A 8 -3.27 19.55 -11.59
CA SER A 8 -3.19 20.86 -10.95
C SER A 8 -3.50 20.72 -9.46
N ALA A 9 -2.67 21.32 -8.62
CA ALA A 9 -2.86 21.41 -7.18
C ALA A 9 -2.23 22.71 -6.68
N ASN A 10 -2.51 23.06 -5.42
CA ASN A 10 -1.89 24.23 -4.79
C ASN A 10 -0.34 24.08 -4.81
N ASP A 11 0.36 25.12 -5.28
CA ASP A 11 1.83 25.14 -5.39
C ASP A 11 2.53 24.80 -4.07
N PHE A 12 2.00 25.29 -2.95
CA PHE A 12 2.54 25.00 -1.62
C PHE A 12 2.50 23.50 -1.30
N LEU A 13 1.41 22.82 -1.68
CA LEU A 13 1.26 21.38 -1.47
C LEU A 13 2.22 20.60 -2.37
N ILE A 14 2.39 21.02 -3.61
CA ILE A 14 3.34 20.38 -4.55
C ILE A 14 4.77 20.47 -4.02
N LYS A 15 5.16 21.65 -3.53
CA LYS A 15 6.50 21.87 -2.94
C LYS A 15 6.72 20.99 -1.71
N ARG A 16 5.79 21.00 -0.75
CA ARG A 16 5.89 20.15 0.45
C ARG A 16 5.91 18.66 0.11
N ALA A 17 5.08 18.21 -0.82
CA ALA A 17 5.03 16.81 -1.21
C ALA A 17 6.34 16.35 -1.87
N ARG A 18 6.97 17.20 -2.69
CA ARG A 18 8.29 16.92 -3.28
C ARG A 18 9.39 16.85 -2.22
N GLU A 19 9.39 17.78 -1.26
CA GLU A 19 10.36 17.80 -0.18
C GLU A 19 10.26 16.53 0.68
N LYS A 20 9.05 16.17 1.08
CA LYS A 20 8.78 14.94 1.83
C LYS A 20 9.21 13.70 1.06
N ALA A 21 8.85 13.60 -0.22
CA ALA A 21 9.26 12.48 -1.06
C ALA A 21 10.79 12.33 -1.13
N ARG A 22 11.53 13.45 -1.21
CA ARG A 22 12.99 13.43 -1.21
C ARG A 22 13.56 12.93 0.12
N GLN A 23 12.98 13.33 1.25
CA GLN A 23 13.38 12.81 2.58
C GLN A 23 13.18 11.30 2.69
N GLU A 24 12.17 10.77 2.01
CA GLU A 24 11.86 9.34 1.91
C GLU A 24 12.64 8.62 0.78
N ASN A 25 13.66 9.25 0.20
CA ASN A 25 14.45 8.72 -0.94
C ASN A 25 13.59 8.30 -2.16
N THR A 26 12.49 9.02 -2.40
CA THR A 26 11.58 8.79 -3.53
C THR A 26 11.25 10.10 -4.25
N SER A 27 10.29 10.07 -5.17
CA SER A 27 9.79 11.27 -5.87
C SER A 27 8.28 11.33 -5.84
N LEU A 28 7.73 12.55 -5.93
CA LEU A 28 6.28 12.75 -6.04
C LEU A 28 5.67 11.98 -7.23
N ASN A 29 6.39 11.90 -8.35
CA ASN A 29 5.94 11.11 -9.51
C ASN A 29 5.90 9.60 -9.21
N GLN A 30 6.87 9.09 -8.46
CA GLN A 30 6.89 7.68 -8.08
C GLN A 30 5.73 7.36 -7.13
N LEU A 31 5.55 8.20 -6.10
CA LEU A 31 4.42 8.10 -5.17
C LEU A 31 3.07 8.16 -5.92
N PHE A 32 2.94 9.04 -6.90
CA PHE A 32 1.73 9.13 -7.73
C PHE A 32 1.49 7.84 -8.53
N ARG A 33 2.51 7.29 -9.18
CA ARG A 33 2.38 6.01 -9.92
C ARG A 33 1.96 4.87 -8.99
N ASP A 34 2.55 4.79 -7.80
CA ASP A 34 2.22 3.75 -6.84
C ASP A 34 0.83 3.94 -6.24
N TRP A 35 0.39 5.19 -6.07
CA TRP A 35 -1.00 5.50 -5.73
C TRP A 35 -1.96 5.05 -6.83
N VAL A 36 -1.68 5.33 -8.12
CA VAL A 36 -2.54 4.89 -9.23
C VAL A 36 -2.63 3.37 -9.28
N LYS A 37 -1.52 2.65 -9.12
CA LYS A 37 -1.52 1.17 -9.04
C LYS A 37 -2.43 0.67 -7.91
N LYS A 38 -2.31 1.26 -6.72
CA LYS A 38 -3.15 0.89 -5.57
C LYS A 38 -4.62 1.28 -5.78
N TYR A 39 -4.86 2.39 -6.45
CA TYR A 39 -6.21 2.89 -6.75
C TYR A 39 -6.95 1.94 -7.68
N VAL A 40 -6.30 1.44 -8.75
CA VAL A 40 -6.91 0.46 -9.65
C VAL A 40 -7.02 -0.93 -9.04
N ASN A 41 -6.09 -1.30 -8.15
CA ASN A 41 -6.12 -2.60 -7.47
C ASN A 41 -7.08 -2.61 -6.27
N ARG A 42 -7.62 -1.47 -5.84
CA ARG A 42 -8.55 -1.42 -4.70
C ARG A 42 -9.84 -2.18 -4.96
N ASP A 43 -10.30 -2.22 -6.21
CA ASP A 43 -11.47 -3.04 -6.59
C ASP A 43 -11.16 -4.54 -6.52
N ASN A 44 -9.88 -4.92 -6.56
CA ASN A 44 -9.41 -6.31 -6.41
C ASN A 44 -8.94 -6.64 -4.99
N ILE A 45 -8.85 -5.67 -4.06
CA ILE A 45 -8.38 -5.96 -2.70
C ILE A 45 -9.39 -6.80 -1.94
N ASP A 46 -10.70 -6.58 -2.15
CA ASP A 46 -11.73 -7.41 -1.53
C ASP A 46 -11.64 -8.85 -2.07
N THR A 47 -11.42 -9.03 -3.37
CA THR A 47 -11.28 -10.37 -3.97
C THR A 47 -9.95 -11.04 -3.64
N GLU A 48 -8.83 -10.32 -3.60
CA GLU A 48 -7.53 -10.86 -3.16
C GLU A 48 -7.53 -11.20 -1.67
N TYR A 49 -8.18 -10.39 -0.83
CA TYR A 49 -8.36 -10.66 0.59
C TYR A 49 -9.22 -11.91 0.81
N ASP A 50 -10.36 -12.01 0.13
CA ASP A 50 -11.24 -13.18 0.20
C ASP A 50 -10.54 -14.44 -0.30
N THR A 51 -9.79 -14.33 -1.41
CA THR A 51 -9.02 -15.46 -1.96
C THR A 51 -7.90 -15.89 -1.01
N LEU A 52 -7.19 -14.94 -0.40
CA LEU A 52 -6.16 -15.21 0.59
C LEU A 52 -6.77 -15.90 1.83
N MET A 53 -7.88 -15.39 2.35
CA MET A 53 -8.58 -15.98 3.49
C MET A 53 -9.14 -17.37 3.16
N GLN A 54 -9.62 -17.60 1.93
CA GLN A 54 -10.01 -18.94 1.46
C GLN A 54 -8.81 -19.88 1.39
N SER A 55 -7.66 -19.44 0.87
CA SER A 55 -6.44 -20.27 0.84
C SER A 55 -5.91 -20.62 2.23
N LEU A 56 -6.21 -19.78 3.22
CA LEU A 56 -5.84 -19.97 4.62
C LEU A 56 -6.92 -20.72 5.42
N ALA A 57 -8.07 -21.04 4.83
CA ALA A 57 -9.19 -21.71 5.52
C ALA A 57 -8.82 -23.12 6.00
N ASP A 58 -7.93 -23.81 5.26
CA ASP A 58 -7.43 -25.13 5.62
C ASP A 58 -6.24 -25.07 6.61
N VAL A 59 -5.72 -23.87 6.90
CA VAL A 59 -4.61 -23.68 7.84
C VAL A 59 -5.13 -23.67 9.27
N LYS A 60 -5.07 -24.83 9.91
CA LYS A 60 -5.29 -24.94 11.36
C LYS A 60 -4.02 -24.54 12.10
N ALA A 61 -4.05 -23.39 12.77
CA ALA A 61 -2.93 -22.89 13.58
C ALA A 61 -2.51 -23.81 14.76
N GLY A 62 -3.14 -24.99 14.93
CA GLY A 62 -2.84 -26.00 15.95
C GLY A 62 -3.23 -25.59 17.37
N ARG A 63 -3.07 -24.32 17.73
CA ARG A 63 -3.50 -23.67 18.97
C ARG A 63 -3.58 -22.15 18.77
N LYS A 64 -4.33 -21.47 19.64
CA LYS A 64 -4.27 -20.00 19.72
C LYS A 64 -3.05 -19.63 20.57
N PHE A 65 -2.14 -18.84 20.00
CA PHE A 65 -1.04 -18.26 20.77
C PHE A 65 -1.55 -17.09 21.60
N SER A 66 -1.09 -16.99 22.85
CA SER A 66 -1.33 -15.80 23.66
C SER A 66 -0.48 -14.62 23.16
N ARG A 67 -0.91 -13.40 23.48
CA ARG A 67 -0.14 -12.18 23.14
C ARG A 67 1.26 -12.21 23.74
N ASP A 68 1.43 -12.84 24.90
CA ASP A 68 2.72 -12.93 25.57
C ASP A 68 3.64 -13.94 24.89
N GLU A 69 3.10 -15.06 24.41
CA GLU A 69 3.86 -16.06 23.63
C GLU A 69 4.36 -15.49 22.30
N MET A 70 3.55 -14.68 21.61
CA MET A 70 3.94 -14.03 20.35
C MET A 70 5.02 -12.96 20.50
N ASN A 71 5.19 -12.42 21.72
CA ASN A 71 6.13 -11.34 22.01
C ASN A 71 7.38 -11.79 22.78
N ALA A 72 7.50 -13.08 23.10
CA ALA A 72 8.70 -13.63 23.70
C ALA A 72 9.87 -13.55 22.69
N ARG A 73 10.93 -12.84 23.09
CA ARG A 73 12.20 -12.71 22.37
C ARG A 73 13.29 -13.51 23.07
#